data_AF-A0A8S9GRP3-F1
#
_entry.id   AF-A0A8S9GRP3-F1
#
_cell.length_a   1.000
_cell.length_b   1.000
_cell.length_c   1.000
_cell.angle_alpha   90.00
_cell.angle_beta   90.00
_cell.angle_gamma   90.00
#
_symmetry.space_group_name_H-M   'P 1'
#
loop_
_entity.id
_entity.type
_entity.pdbx_description
1 polymer ?
#
loop_
_entity_poly.entity_id
_entity_poly.type
_entity_poly.pdbx_seq_one_letter_code
_entity_poly.pdbx_strand_id
1 'polypeptide(L)' 'MLHQGSWFSSLMILSAIFSLTSLMLKSEGANHTVGDSSGWELLTNYTNWTQGREFHVGDVLGNFPNSQGFLLIALL' A
#
# COMPACT_ATOMS: atom_id res chain seq x y z
N MET A 1 -16.39 43.99 20.54
CA MET A 1 -16.76 42.56 20.50
C MET A 1 -16.00 41.84 19.37
N LEU A 2 -14.66 41.71 19.46
CA LEU A 2 -13.84 41.17 18.35
C LEU A 2 -12.72 40.19 18.80
N HIS A 3 -12.88 39.52 19.94
CA HIS A 3 -11.84 38.57 20.43
C HIS A 3 -12.36 37.16 20.71
N GLN A 4 -13.57 36.82 20.25
CA GLN A 4 -14.16 35.49 20.45
C GLN A 4 -14.01 34.58 19.21
N GLY A 5 -13.68 35.13 18.03
CA GLY A 5 -13.64 34.40 16.75
C GLY A 5 -12.27 33.93 16.27
N SER A 6 -11.18 34.51 16.77
CA SER A 6 -9.81 34.23 16.27
C SER A 6 -9.33 32.81 16.60
N TRP A 7 -9.67 32.31 17.78
CA TRP A 7 -9.29 30.96 18.21
C TRP A 7 -10.03 29.88 17.42
N PHE A 8 -11.31 30.10 17.08
CA PHE A 8 -12.07 29.21 16.20
C PHE A 8 -11.47 29.15 14.80
N SER A 9 -11.11 30.31 14.22
CA SER A 9 -10.43 30.35 12.93
C SER A 9 -9.09 29.60 12.97
N SER A 10 -8.32 29.76 14.04
CA SER A 10 -7.05 29.05 14.23
C SER A 10 -7.24 27.53 14.32
N LEU A 11 -8.27 27.05 15.03
CA LEU A 11 -8.57 25.63 15.13
C LEU A 11 -9.02 25.05 13.78
N MET A 12 -9.83 25.79 13.02
CA MET A 12 -10.23 25.39 11.68
C MET A 12 -9.02 25.25 10.76
N ILE A 13 -8.08 26.21 10.81
CA ILE A 13 -6.84 26.17 10.03
C ILE A 13 -5.96 24.97 10.45
N LEU A 14 -5.79 24.73 11.75
CA LEU A 14 -4.99 23.61 12.24
C LEU A 14 -5.59 22.25 11.84
N SER A 15 -6.91 22.12 11.91
CA SER A 15 -7.62 20.90 11.50
C SER A 15 -7.50 20.64 10.00
N ALA A 16 -7.51 21.69 9.18
CA ALA A 16 -7.32 21.59 7.73
C ALA A 16 -5.90 21.11 7.40
N ILE A 17 -4.88 21.65 8.07
CA ILE A 17 -3.48 21.23 7.89
C ILE A 17 -3.29 19.78 8.32
N PHE A 18 -3.80 19.39 9.50
CA PHE A 18 -3.71 18.01 9.98
C PHE A 18 -4.37 17.01 9.01
N SER A 19 -5.57 17.34 8.52
CA SER A 19 -6.28 16.52 7.52
C SER A 19 -5.49 16.40 6.22
N LEU A 20 -4.91 17.49 5.72
CA LEU A 20 -4.05 17.49 4.52
C LEU A 20 -2.80 16.62 4.70
N THR A 21 -2.15 16.68 5.87
CA THR A 21 -0.95 15.87 6.14
C THR A 21 -1.26 14.38 6.30
N SER A 22 -2.44 14.03 6.82
CA SER A 22 -2.84 12.63 7.03
C SER A 22 -3.00 11.83 5.73
N LEU A 23 -3.22 12.52 4.60
CA LEU A 23 -3.33 11.91 3.26
C LEU A 23 -1.98 11.39 2.72
N MET A 24 -0.85 11.89 3.24
CA MET A 24 0.49 11.61 2.70
C MET A 24 1.25 10.51 3.44
N LEU A 25 0.72 9.96 4.54
CA LEU A 25 1.44 9.01 5.40
C LEU A 25 1.14 7.53 5.11
N LYS A 26 0.46 7.22 4.01
CA LYS A 26 0.25 5.81 3.63
C LYS A 26 1.51 5.26 2.96
N SER A 27 2.29 4.50 3.71
CA SER A 27 3.30 3.59 3.17
C SER A 27 2.72 2.19 3.19
N GLU A 28 2.46 1.64 2.00
CA GLU A 28 1.98 0.27 1.78
C GLU A 28 2.95 -0.40 0.82
N GLY A 29 3.36 -1.63 1.14
CA GLY A 29 4.21 -2.43 0.27
C GLY A 29 3.45 -2.98 -0.93
N ALA A 30 4.14 -3.16 -2.05
CA ALA A 30 3.55 -3.71 -3.26
C ALA A 30 3.46 -5.24 -3.20
N ASN A 31 2.39 -5.79 -3.77
CA ASN A 31 2.23 -7.23 -3.97
C ASN A 31 2.73 -7.62 -5.35
N HIS A 32 3.79 -8.44 -5.41
CA HIS A 32 4.33 -8.96 -6.66
C HIS A 32 4.00 -10.43 -6.82
N THR A 33 3.30 -10.77 -7.91
CA THR A 33 3.02 -12.16 -8.27
C THR A 33 4.29 -12.82 -8.81
N VAL A 34 4.81 -13.80 -8.09
CA VAL A 34 6.02 -14.52 -8.48
C VAL A 34 5.77 -15.32 -9.75
N GLY A 35 6.62 -15.15 -10.76
CA GLY A 35 6.47 -15.82 -12.05
C GLY A 35 5.33 -15.30 -12.92
N ASP A 36 4.72 -14.16 -12.56
CA ASP A 36 3.57 -13.55 -13.24
C ASP A 36 2.45 -14.59 -13.49
N SER A 37 2.18 -14.95 -14.75
CA SER A 37 1.16 -15.97 -15.09
C SER A 37 1.60 -17.42 -14.84
N SER A 38 2.91 -17.66 -14.76
CA SER A 38 3.47 -19.00 -14.55
C SER A 38 3.45 -19.40 -13.08
N GLY A 39 3.43 -18.44 -12.15
CA GLY A 39 3.44 -18.72 -10.73
C GLY A 39 4.79 -19.28 -10.24
N TRP A 40 4.74 -19.87 -9.03
CA TRP A 40 5.88 -20.47 -8.35
C TRP A 40 6.13 -21.91 -8.82
N GLU A 41 6.55 -22.06 -10.07
CA GLU A 41 6.75 -23.34 -10.74
C GLU A 41 8.23 -23.62 -11.06
N LEU A 42 8.58 -24.90 -11.26
CA LEU A 42 9.96 -25.33 -11.54
C LEU A 42 10.48 -24.84 -12.89
N LEU A 43 9.60 -24.62 -13.85
CA LEU A 43 9.94 -24.19 -15.21
C LEU A 43 9.89 -22.67 -15.39
N THR A 44 9.54 -21.92 -14.35
CA THR A 44 9.51 -20.46 -14.39
C THR A 44 10.94 -19.90 -14.47
N ASN A 45 11.18 -19.01 -15.44
CA ASN A 45 12.45 -18.29 -15.52
C ASN A 45 12.45 -17.11 -14.54
N TYR A 46 12.89 -17.35 -13.30
CA TYR A 46 12.95 -16.32 -12.26
C TYR A 46 13.94 -15.19 -12.54
N THR A 47 15.01 -15.46 -13.29
CA THR A 47 15.97 -14.42 -13.69
C THR A 47 15.31 -13.39 -14.60
N ASN A 48 14.52 -13.85 -15.56
CA ASN A 48 13.73 -12.95 -16.41
C ASN A 48 12.61 -12.27 -15.62
N TRP A 49 11.97 -12.99 -14.68
CA TRP A 49 10.92 -12.41 -13.84
C TRP A 49 11.44 -11.25 -12.97
N THR A 50 12.63 -11.36 -12.37
CA THR A 50 13.22 -10.29 -11.55
C THR A 50 13.88 -9.18 -12.36
N GLN A 51 14.12 -9.38 -13.66
CA GLN A 51 14.85 -8.42 -14.49
C GLN A 51 14.11 -7.08 -14.61
N GLY A 52 14.77 -6.00 -14.19
CA GLY A 52 14.21 -4.64 -14.23
C GLY A 52 13.13 -4.36 -13.19
N ARG A 53 12.89 -5.29 -12.26
CA ARG A 53 11.96 -5.12 -11.13
C ARG A 53 12.70 -4.62 -9.90
N GLU A 54 12.13 -3.64 -9.22
CA GLU A 54 12.63 -3.11 -7.96
C GLU A 54 11.74 -3.58 -6.80
N PHE A 55 12.36 -4.04 -5.73
CA PHE A 55 11.68 -4.51 -4.53
C PHE A 55 12.02 -3.58 -3.37
N HIS A 56 10.99 -3.13 -2.66
CA HIS A 56 11.12 -2.25 -1.52
C HIS A 56 10.80 -2.99 -0.22
N VAL A 57 11.34 -2.49 0.89
CA VAL A 57 11.00 -3.04 2.21
C VAL A 57 9.50 -2.84 2.46
N GLY A 58 8.82 -3.94 2.77
CA GLY A 58 7.36 -3.98 2.94
C GLY A 58 6.63 -4.67 1.79
N ASP A 59 7.27 -4.84 0.63
CA ASP A 59 6.70 -5.58 -0.49
C ASP A 59 6.50 -7.06 -0.15
N VAL A 60 5.47 -7.66 -0.76
CA VAL A 60 5.13 -9.08 -0.59
C VAL A 60 5.33 -9.81 -1.93
N LEU A 61 6.06 -10.92 -1.88
CA LEU A 61 6.24 -11.85 -2.98
C LEU A 61 5.33 -13.06 -2.74
N GLY A 62 4.33 -13.27 -3.60
CA GLY A 62 3.26 -14.23 -3.37
C GLY A 62 2.71 -14.83 -4.66
N ASN A 63 1.94 -15.91 -4.53
CA ASN A 63 1.04 -16.33 -5.60
C ASN A 63 -0.33 -15.71 -5.32
N PHE A 64 -0.72 -14.69 -6.11
CA PHE A 64 -2.01 -14.02 -5.98
C PHE A 64 -2.94 -14.48 -7.10
N PRO A 65 -3.73 -15.56 -6.91
CA PRO A 65 -4.81 -15.87 -7.82
C PRO A 65 -5.83 -14.72 -7.72
N ASN A 66 -6.07 -14.05 -8.85
CA ASN A 66 -6.99 -12.92 -9.01
C ASN A 66 -8.09 -12.85 -7.94
N SER A 67 -7.97 -11.86 -7.05
CA SER A 67 -8.98 -11.33 -6.10
C SER A 67 -9.81 -12.27 -5.21
N GLN A 68 -9.59 -13.60 -5.21
CA GLN A 68 -10.40 -14.54 -4.39
C GLN A 68 -9.57 -15.30 -3.33
N GLY A 69 -8.24 -15.22 -3.37
CA GLY A 69 -7.36 -16.03 -2.48
C GLY A 69 -7.20 -15.53 -1.04
N PHE A 70 -7.46 -14.24 -0.76
CA PHE A 70 -7.25 -13.67 0.59
C PHE A 70 -8.29 -14.17 1.62
N LEU A 71 -9.39 -14.76 1.17
CA LEU A 71 -10.44 -15.30 2.04
C LEU A 71 -10.23 -16.77 2.42
N LEU A 72 -9.40 -17.53 1.70
CA LEU A 72 -9.23 -18.97 1.96
C LEU A 72 -8.11 -19.28 2.97
N ILE A 73 -7.09 -18.43 3.05
CA ILE A 73 -5.95 -18.59 3.99
C ILE A 73 -6.26 -18.07 5.40
N ALA A 74 -7.35 -17.33 5.59
CA ALA A 74 -7.77 -16.81 6.90
C ALA A 74 -8.70 -17.77 7.68
N LEU A 75 -9.04 -18.93 7.11
CA LEU A 75 -9.97 -19.93 7.68
C LEU A 75 -9.30 -21.29 7.95
N LEU A 76 -7.97 -21.39 7.83
CA LEU A 76 -7.16 -22.55 8.23
C LEU A 76 -6.18 -22.14 9.33
#